data_AF-A0A1I3H4E6-F1
#
_entry.id   AF-A0A1I3H4E6-F1
#
_cell.length_a   1.000
_cell.length_b   1.000
_cell.length_c   1.000
_cell.angle_alpha   90.00
_cell.angle_beta   90.00
_cell.angle_gamma   90.00
#
_symmetry.space_group_name_H-M   'P 1'
#
loop_
_entity.id
_entity.type
_entity.pdbx_description
1 polymer ?
#
loop_
_entity_poly.entity_id
_entity_poly.type
_entity_poly.pdbx_seq_one_letter_code
_entity_poly.pdbx_strand_id
1 'polypeptide(L)'
;MKKKIVTLVLVVACMLMACGKTVKNDDTALAAVKSYCYENYPDIKEAESMVYWNIESSDDKQIVVLFRSYTGALVRFYIDSASGDTYITEYVDGITPEEEETGETFNIKEYM
;
A
#
# COMPACT_ATOMS: atom_id res chain seq x y z
N MET A 1 -6.32 18.57 -50.67
CA MET A 1 -5.52 17.78 -49.71
C MET A 1 -5.74 18.32 -48.30
N LYS A 2 -6.05 17.41 -47.36
CA LYS A 2 -5.87 17.49 -45.89
C LYS A 2 -6.72 18.49 -45.06
N LYS A 3 -8.01 18.14 -44.88
CA LYS A 3 -8.82 18.49 -43.70
C LYS A 3 -8.67 17.39 -42.63
N LYS A 4 -7.67 17.43 -41.75
CA LYS A 4 -7.56 16.54 -40.55
C LYS A 4 -6.55 17.08 -39.53
N ILE A 5 -6.86 18.15 -38.78
CA ILE A 5 -6.00 18.60 -37.66
C ILE A 5 -6.79 18.89 -36.36
N VAL A 6 -8.12 18.95 -36.37
CA VAL A 6 -8.87 19.46 -35.20
C VAL A 6 -9.20 18.39 -34.13
N THR A 7 -8.90 17.11 -34.34
CA THR A 7 -9.33 16.05 -33.40
C THR A 7 -8.33 15.74 -32.27
N LEU A 8 -7.10 16.27 -32.29
CA LEU A 8 -6.06 15.84 -31.33
C LEU A 8 -6.01 16.63 -30.01
N VAL A 9 -6.70 17.77 -29.91
CA VAL A 9 -6.57 18.64 -28.72
C VAL A 9 -7.54 18.26 -27.59
N LEU A 10 -8.59 17.47 -27.85
CA LEU A 10 -9.60 17.17 -26.84
C LEU A 10 -9.26 15.95 -25.94
N VAL A 11 -8.32 15.09 -26.34
CA VAL A 11 -7.94 13.92 -25.50
C VAL A 11 -6.93 14.31 -24.41
N VAL A 12 -6.19 15.42 -24.58
CA VAL A 12 -5.18 15.86 -23.61
C VAL A 12 -5.82 16.60 -22.41
N ALA A 13 -7.09 16.99 -22.49
CA ALA A 13 -7.78 17.69 -21.40
C ALA A 13 -8.44 16.76 -20.34
N CYS A 14 -8.50 15.44 -20.56
CA CYS A 14 -9.10 14.49 -19.60
C CYS A 14 -8.10 13.83 -18.63
N MET A 15 -6.81 14.16 -18.68
CA MET A 15 -5.82 13.65 -17.70
C MET A 15 -5.47 14.63 -16.58
N LEU A 16 -6.12 15.80 -16.54
CA LEU A 16 -6.04 16.72 -15.41
C LEU A 16 -7.28 16.54 -14.54
N MET A 17 -7.04 16.17 -13.27
CA MET A 17 -8.01 15.99 -12.18
C MET A 17 -8.54 14.57 -11.93
N ALA A 18 -7.64 13.60 -11.80
CA ALA A 18 -7.73 12.78 -10.60
C ALA A 18 -6.89 13.50 -9.53
N CYS A 19 -7.54 14.20 -8.60
CA CYS A 19 -6.92 14.51 -7.31
C CYS A 19 -6.80 13.16 -6.57
N GLY A 20 -5.91 12.29 -7.06
CA GLY A 20 -5.63 11.01 -6.43
C GLY A 20 -4.90 11.30 -5.14
N LYS A 21 -5.45 10.86 -4.00
CA LYS A 21 -4.73 10.90 -2.72
C LYS A 21 -3.36 10.24 -2.94
N THR A 22 -2.29 11.02 -2.82
CA THR A 22 -0.92 10.51 -2.99
C THR A 22 -0.43 9.93 -1.68
N VAL A 23 0.16 8.74 -1.72
CA VAL A 23 0.73 8.06 -0.55
C VAL A 23 2.17 8.55 -0.39
N LYS A 24 2.33 9.82 0.00
CA LYS A 24 3.67 10.44 0.20
C LYS A 24 3.97 10.75 1.67
N ASN A 25 3.08 10.36 2.56
CA ASN A 25 3.21 10.60 3.99
C ASN A 25 3.14 9.26 4.72
N ASP A 26 4.21 8.95 5.45
CA ASP A 26 4.37 7.80 6.34
C ASP A 26 3.17 7.59 7.26
N ASP A 27 2.68 8.65 7.90
CA ASP A 27 1.51 8.56 8.80
C ASP A 27 0.25 8.14 8.04
N THR A 28 0.11 8.59 6.79
CA THR A 28 -1.04 8.26 5.95
C THR A 28 -0.95 6.83 5.44
N ALA A 29 0.25 6.37 5.05
CA ALA A 29 0.49 4.99 4.66
C ALA A 29 0.22 4.03 5.83
N LEU A 30 0.76 4.33 7.01
CA LEU A 30 0.53 3.53 8.22
C LEU A 30 -0.95 3.47 8.59
N ALA A 31 -1.64 4.62 8.60
CA ALA A 31 -3.06 4.66 8.91
C ALA A 31 -3.90 3.84 7.91
N ALA A 32 -3.60 3.94 6.61
CA ALA A 32 -4.31 3.19 5.58
C ALA A 32 -4.04 1.67 5.68
N VAL A 33 -2.81 1.25 5.97
CA VAL A 33 -2.49 -0.17 6.18
C VAL A 33 -3.26 -0.71 7.39
N LYS A 34 -3.27 0.05 8.50
CA LYS A 34 -4.08 -0.30 9.67
C LYS A 34 -5.57 -0.42 9.34
N SER A 35 -6.12 0.52 8.58
CA SER A 35 -7.53 0.47 8.13
C SER A 35 -7.81 -0.81 7.33
N TYR A 36 -6.97 -1.14 6.35
CA TYR A 36 -7.08 -2.39 5.58
C TYR A 36 -7.03 -3.62 6.50
N CYS A 37 -6.08 -3.67 7.43
CA CYS A 37 -5.95 -4.80 8.35
C CYS A 37 -7.14 -4.93 9.30
N TYR A 38 -7.67 -3.83 9.82
CA TYR A 38 -8.82 -3.86 10.74
C TYR A 38 -10.13 -4.24 10.05
N GLU A 39 -10.27 -3.92 8.76
CA GLU A 39 -11.45 -4.30 7.99
C GLU A 39 -11.44 -5.80 7.64
N ASN A 40 -10.30 -6.33 7.23
CA ASN A 40 -10.18 -7.72 6.77
C ASN A 40 -9.84 -8.72 7.89
N TYR A 41 -9.18 -8.25 8.96
CA TYR A 41 -8.72 -9.05 10.10
C TYR A 41 -9.04 -8.33 11.42
N PRO A 42 -10.32 -8.27 11.83
CA PRO A 42 -10.76 -7.48 12.98
C PRO A 42 -10.06 -7.85 14.29
N ASP A 43 -9.59 -9.09 14.44
CA ASP A 43 -8.82 -9.57 15.59
C ASP A 43 -7.53 -8.74 15.82
N ILE A 44 -6.93 -8.19 14.76
CA ILE A 44 -5.75 -7.33 14.87
C ILE A 44 -6.10 -6.03 15.62
N LYS A 45 -7.32 -5.51 15.44
CA LYS A 45 -7.79 -4.31 16.14
C LYS A 45 -7.97 -4.58 17.63
N GLU A 46 -8.54 -5.74 17.97
CA GLU A 46 -8.70 -6.15 19.37
C GLU A 46 -7.35 -6.39 20.06
N ALA A 47 -6.36 -6.87 19.30
CA ALA A 47 -5.01 -7.14 19.77
C ALA A 47 -4.01 -5.97 19.54
N GLU A 48 -4.46 -4.74 19.28
CA GLU A 48 -3.57 -3.63 18.88
C GLU A 48 -2.43 -3.37 19.89
N SER A 49 -2.67 -3.59 21.18
CA SER A 49 -1.67 -3.43 22.24
C SER A 49 -0.60 -4.54 22.30
N MET A 50 -0.80 -5.64 21.58
CA MET A 50 0.08 -6.81 21.55
C MET A 50 0.88 -6.93 20.25
N VAL A 51 0.59 -6.08 19.27
CA VAL A 51 1.25 -6.05 17.97
C VAL A 51 2.09 -4.80 17.83
N TYR A 52 2.99 -4.81 16.86
CA TYR A 52 3.88 -3.68 16.59
C TYR A 52 3.79 -3.26 15.13
N TRP A 53 3.85 -1.95 14.90
CA TRP A 53 3.81 -1.35 13.58
C TRP A 53 5.03 -0.44 13.40
N ASN A 54 5.62 -0.43 12.22
CA ASN A 54 6.76 0.43 11.90
C ASN A 54 6.78 0.80 10.41
N ILE A 55 7.30 1.98 10.09
CA ILE A 55 7.75 2.29 8.73
C ILE A 55 9.20 1.86 8.63
N GLU A 56 9.49 0.80 7.87
CA GLU A 56 10.86 0.31 7.69
C GLU A 56 11.63 1.15 6.66
N SER A 57 10.95 1.61 5.61
CA SER A 57 11.50 2.51 4.61
C SER A 57 10.40 3.36 3.96
N SER A 58 10.77 4.53 3.49
CA SER A 58 9.88 5.46 2.78
C SER A 58 10.69 6.33 1.83
N ASP A 59 10.37 6.26 0.54
CA ASP A 59 10.91 7.14 -0.49
C ASP A 59 9.88 7.44 -1.58
N ASP A 60 10.29 8.21 -2.60
CA ASP A 60 9.42 8.62 -3.70
C ASP A 60 8.87 7.47 -4.57
N LYS A 61 9.42 6.26 -4.46
CA LYS A 61 8.99 5.08 -5.21
C LYS A 61 8.20 4.10 -4.35
N GLN A 62 8.65 3.87 -3.12
CA GLN A 62 8.07 2.84 -2.28
C GLN A 62 8.05 3.24 -0.80
N ILE A 63 6.97 2.85 -0.12
CA ILE A 63 6.88 2.85 1.34
C ILE A 63 6.71 1.39 1.79
N VAL A 64 7.44 0.99 2.83
CA VAL A 64 7.34 -0.33 3.44
C VAL A 64 6.86 -0.20 4.87
N VAL A 65 5.63 -0.66 5.12
CA VAL A 65 5.06 -0.75 6.47
C VAL A 65 5.25 -2.18 6.97
N LEU A 66 5.82 -2.33 8.16
CA LEU A 66 5.93 -3.58 8.88
C LEU A 66 4.79 -3.70 9.90
N PHE A 67 4.12 -4.83 9.88
CA PHE A 67 3.36 -5.38 10.99
C PHE A 67 4.14 -6.53 11.62
N ARG A 68 4.29 -6.53 12.95
CA ARG A 68 4.80 -7.68 13.69
C ARG A 68 3.70 -8.22 14.60
N SER A 69 3.36 -9.48 14.41
CA SER A 69 2.41 -10.19 15.28
C SER A 69 3.01 -10.42 16.67
N TYR A 70 2.14 -10.69 17.65
CA TYR A 70 2.59 -11.06 19.00
C TYR A 70 3.38 -12.39 19.02
N THR A 71 3.12 -13.29 18.07
CA THR A 71 3.85 -14.56 17.90
C THR A 71 5.18 -14.41 17.18
N GLY A 72 5.49 -13.21 16.66
CA GLY A 72 6.77 -12.91 16.02
C GLY A 72 6.79 -13.04 14.49
N ALA A 73 5.64 -13.27 13.85
CA ALA A 73 5.54 -13.17 12.39
C ALA A 73 5.73 -11.72 11.95
N LEU A 74 6.48 -11.50 10.86
CA LEU A 74 6.70 -10.22 10.23
C LEU A 74 5.92 -10.18 8.92
N VAL A 75 4.98 -9.24 8.79
CA VAL A 75 4.21 -9.01 7.56
C VAL A 75 4.59 -7.63 7.04
N ARG A 76 5.01 -7.55 5.78
CA ARG A 76 5.40 -6.29 5.14
C ARG A 76 4.43 -5.93 4.04
N PHE A 77 4.07 -4.65 4.02
CA PHE A 77 3.24 -4.03 3.02
C PHE A 77 4.13 -3.14 2.16
N TYR A 78 4.41 -3.58 0.94
CA TYR A 78 5.21 -2.85 -0.03
C TYR A 78 4.30 -2.02 -0.91
N ILE A 79 4.33 -0.70 -0.74
CA ILE A 79 3.38 0.23 -1.33
C ILE A 79 4.07 1.05 -2.40
N ASP A 80 3.59 1.01 -3.65
CA ASP A 80 4.03 1.95 -4.68
C ASP A 80 3.51 3.36 -4.35
N SER A 81 4.44 4.31 -4.13
CA SER A 81 4.11 5.67 -3.67
C SER A 81 3.26 6.46 -4.68
N ALA A 82 3.29 6.09 -5.97
CA ALA A 82 2.58 6.77 -7.04
C ALA A 82 1.21 6.15 -7.30
N SER A 83 1.13 4.84 -7.53
CA SER A 83 -0.13 4.14 -7.85
C SER A 83 -0.92 3.74 -6.61
N GLY A 84 -0.25 3.51 -5.47
CA GLY A 84 -0.84 2.94 -4.27
C GLY A 84 -1.02 1.41 -4.34
N ASP A 85 -0.57 0.77 -5.42
CA ASP A 85 -0.62 -0.68 -5.53
C ASP A 85 0.29 -1.27 -4.46
N THR A 86 -0.25 -2.24 -3.73
CA THR A 86 0.38 -2.83 -2.56
C THR A 86 0.42 -4.34 -2.70
N TYR A 87 1.58 -4.93 -2.46
CA TYR A 87 1.73 -6.37 -2.29
C TYR A 87 2.24 -6.69 -0.88
N ILE A 88 1.93 -7.89 -0.42
CA ILE A 88 2.19 -8.32 0.95
C ILE A 88 3.17 -9.50 0.96
N THR A 89 4.11 -9.45 1.88
CA THR A 89 5.00 -10.58 2.18
C THR A 89 4.90 -10.99 3.64
N GLU A 90 5.30 -12.22 3.93
CA GLU A 90 5.40 -12.75 5.28
C GLU A 90 6.78 -13.40 5.50
N TYR A 91 7.30 -13.23 6.70
CA TYR A 91 8.45 -13.97 7.21
C TYR A 91 8.19 -14.44 8.64
N VAL A 92 8.49 -15.70 8.92
CA VAL A 92 8.37 -16.27 10.27
C VAL A 92 9.65 -17.02 10.61
N ASP A 93 10.44 -16.46 11.54
CA ASP A 93 11.71 -17.05 11.97
C ASP A 93 11.53 -18.48 12.47
N GLY A 94 12.37 -19.39 11.97
CA GLY A 94 12.30 -20.82 12.25
C GLY A 94 11.16 -21.58 11.56
N ILE A 95 10.30 -20.92 10.77
CA ILE A 95 9.23 -21.57 9.98
C ILE A 95 9.49 -21.39 8.47
N THR A 96 9.59 -20.14 8.00
CA THR A 96 9.91 -19.86 6.59
C THR A 96 11.42 -19.66 6.44
N PRO A 97 12.02 -20.16 5.34
CA PRO A 97 13.47 -20.00 5.12
C PRO A 97 13.85 -18.56 4.82
N GLU A 98 12.94 -17.81 4.20
CA GLU A 98 13.07 -16.42 3.82
C GLU A 98 11.69 -15.74 3.77
N GLU A 99 11.70 -14.44 3.43
CA GLU A 99 10.48 -13.67 3.22
C GLU A 99 9.80 -14.09 1.91
N GLU A 100 8.51 -14.38 1.98
CA GLU A 100 7.74 -14.92 0.86
C GLU A 100 6.51 -14.03 0.56
N GLU A 101 6.22 -13.80 -0.72
CA GLU A 101 4.97 -13.13 -1.12
C GLU A 101 3.75 -13.98 -0.76
N THR A 102 2.73 -13.38 -0.15
CA THR A 102 1.50 -14.08 0.21
C THR A 102 0.56 -14.29 -0.99
N GLY A 103 0.84 -13.61 -2.10
CA GLY A 103 -0.06 -13.52 -3.26
C GLY A 103 -1.21 -12.53 -3.08
N GLU A 104 -1.34 -11.91 -1.91
CA GLU A 104 -2.34 -10.89 -1.64
C GLU A 104 -1.87 -9.51 -2.11
N THR A 105 -2.78 -8.80 -2.77
CA THR A 105 -2.55 -7.44 -3.28
C THR A 105 -3.80 -6.59 -3.10
N PHE A 106 -3.62 -5.29 -2.90
CA PHE A 106 -4.71 -4.33 -2.84
C PHE A 106 -4.21 -2.92 -3.21
N ASN A 107 -5.12 -1.96 -3.40
CA ASN A 107 -4.74 -0.57 -3.56
C ASN A 107 -4.96 0.20 -2.25
N ILE A 108 -3.87 0.69 -1.65
CA ILE A 108 -3.90 1.35 -0.33
C ILE A 108 -4.78 2.60 -0.31
N LYS A 109 -5.02 3.24 -1.46
CA LYS A 109 -5.82 4.48 -1.56
C LYS A 109 -7.29 4.26 -1.27
N GLU A 110 -7.77 3.02 -1.34
CA GLU A 110 -9.12 2.63 -0.95
C GLU A 110 -9.33 2.73 0.57
N TYR A 111 -8.23 2.77 1.34
CA TYR A 111 -8.22 2.76 2.81
C TYR A 111 -7.73 4.09 3.43
N MET A 112 -7.52 5.12 2.59
CA MET A 112 -7.12 6.49 2.99
C MET A 112 -8.30 7.44 3.15
#